data_AF-N6Y306-F1
#
_entry.id   AF-N6Y306-F1
#
_cell.length_a   1.000
_cell.length_b   1.000
_cell.length_c   1.000
_cell.angle_alpha   90.00
_cell.angle_beta   90.00
_cell.angle_gamma   90.00
#
_symmetry.space_group_name_H-M   'P 1'
#
loop_
_entity.id
_entity.type
_entity.pdbx_description
1 polymer ?
#
loop_
_entity_poly.entity_id
_entity_poly.type
_entity_poly.pdbx_seq_one_letter_code
_entity_poly.pdbx_strand_id
1 'polypeptide(L)'
;MNDLADGFAHHLLAWADALQAPAASRAVLASAARRLALATSAGHVCIPLAALNEGGAAGEITREVPAAFAADMDGDLAPADGQSDADWTLLPWAGEASAPQFADELRHRLLASGVVVEAAQAIAGASAHPLVLDSSDRLYLRRHFDQERALARALVARAPRAAAPVQPP
;
A
#
# COMPACT_ATOMS: atom_id res chain seq x y z
N MET A 1 21.73 -6.67 -8.41
CA MET A 1 20.78 -7.70 -7.93
C MET A 1 19.47 -6.97 -7.75
N ASN A 2 18.45 -7.23 -8.57
CA ASN A 2 17.15 -6.57 -8.39
C ASN A 2 16.44 -7.23 -7.22
N ASP A 3 16.06 -6.42 -6.23
CA ASP A 3 15.20 -6.86 -5.13
C ASP A 3 13.79 -7.22 -5.65
N LEU A 4 13.03 -7.99 -4.87
CA LEU A 4 11.65 -8.40 -5.16
C LEU A 4 10.77 -7.20 -5.56
N ALA A 5 10.91 -6.06 -4.88
CA ALA A 5 10.12 -4.88 -5.17
C ALA A 5 10.35 -4.36 -6.61
N ASP A 6 11.60 -4.34 -7.07
CA ASP A 6 11.96 -3.95 -8.43
C ASP A 6 11.49 -4.99 -9.46
N GLY A 7 11.63 -6.28 -9.15
CA GLY A 7 11.14 -7.36 -10.01
C GLY A 7 9.62 -7.29 -10.21
N PHE A 8 8.89 -7.04 -9.12
CA PHE A 8 7.43 -6.90 -9.15
C PHE A 8 7.00 -5.68 -9.97
N ALA A 9 7.64 -4.53 -9.77
CA ALA A 9 7.33 -3.33 -10.54
C ALA A 9 7.61 -3.50 -12.04
N HIS A 10 8.73 -4.12 -12.42
CA HIS A 10 9.02 -4.42 -13.82
C HIS A 10 7.98 -5.37 -14.43
N HIS A 11 7.55 -6.40 -13.69
CA HIS A 11 6.52 -7.31 -14.17
C HIS A 11 5.19 -6.59 -14.45
N LEU A 12 4.75 -5.73 -13.53
CA LEU A 12 3.52 -4.96 -13.71
C LEU A 12 3.63 -3.92 -14.84
N LEU A 13 4.81 -3.31 -15.03
CA LEU A 13 5.07 -2.44 -16.17
C LEU A 13 4.98 -3.19 -17.50
N ALA A 14 5.59 -4.37 -17.60
CA ALA A 14 5.51 -5.20 -18.82
C ALA A 14 4.06 -5.57 -19.15
N TRP A 15 3.23 -5.82 -18.12
CA TRP A 15 1.80 -6.03 -18.31
C TRP A 15 1.10 -4.74 -18.79
N ALA A 16 1.34 -3.61 -18.13
CA ALA A 16 0.75 -2.33 -18.54
C ALA A 16 1.13 -1.95 -19.97
N ASP A 17 2.37 -2.24 -20.41
CA ASP A 17 2.82 -2.05 -21.78
C ASP A 17 2.05 -2.95 -22.76
N ALA A 18 1.82 -4.22 -22.42
CA ALA A 18 1.01 -5.13 -23.23
C ALA A 18 -0.45 -4.66 -23.35
N LEU A 19 -0.96 -3.93 -22.35
CA LEU A 19 -2.28 -3.29 -22.36
C LEU A 19 -2.27 -1.88 -22.99
N GLN A 20 -1.13 -1.43 -23.50
CA GLN A 20 -0.96 -0.11 -24.12
C GLN A 20 -1.31 1.05 -23.17
N ALA A 21 -0.98 0.91 -21.89
CA ALA A 21 -1.27 1.91 -20.87
C ALA A 21 -0.61 3.27 -21.16
N PRO A 22 -1.27 4.39 -20.82
CA PRO A 22 -0.69 5.73 -20.94
C PRO A 22 0.63 5.86 -20.18
N ALA A 23 1.57 6.67 -20.69
CA ALA A 23 2.87 6.89 -20.03
C ALA A 23 2.74 7.40 -18.59
N ALA A 24 1.79 8.31 -18.34
CA ALA A 24 1.50 8.82 -17.00
C ALA A 24 1.01 7.72 -16.03
N SER A 25 0.19 6.77 -16.53
CA SER A 25 -0.27 5.62 -15.76
C SER A 25 0.86 4.66 -15.43
N ARG A 26 1.78 4.40 -16.38
CA ARG A 26 2.94 3.53 -16.17
C ARG A 26 3.88 4.07 -15.09
N ALA A 27 4.18 5.37 -15.11
CA ALA A 27 5.02 6.00 -14.09
C ALA A 27 4.44 5.84 -12.68
N VAL A 28 3.13 6.09 -12.52
CA VAL A 28 2.42 5.92 -11.25
C VAL A 28 2.38 4.44 -10.84
N LEU A 29 2.08 3.53 -11.77
CA LEU A 29 2.02 2.09 -11.51
C LEU A 29 3.34 1.54 -10.99
N ALA A 30 4.48 1.94 -11.58
CA ALA A 30 5.79 1.49 -11.12
C ALA A 30 6.08 1.91 -9.67
N SER A 31 5.80 3.18 -9.32
CA SER A 31 5.96 3.67 -7.95
C SER A 31 5.05 2.92 -6.98
N ALA A 32 3.77 2.78 -7.32
CA ALA A 32 2.79 2.08 -6.52
C ALA A 32 3.15 0.59 -6.33
N ALA A 33 3.62 -0.08 -7.37
CA ALA A 33 4.02 -1.49 -7.34
C ALA A 33 5.20 -1.73 -6.39
N ARG A 34 6.26 -0.92 -6.50
CA ARG A 34 7.41 -1.01 -5.58
C ARG A 34 6.98 -0.80 -4.13
N ARG A 35 6.22 0.28 -3.87
CA ARG A 35 5.79 0.62 -2.50
C ARG A 35 4.84 -0.42 -1.92
N LEU A 36 3.95 -0.99 -2.73
CA LEU A 36 3.10 -2.10 -2.30
C LEU A 36 3.92 -3.36 -1.99
N ALA A 37 4.92 -3.68 -2.80
CA ALA A 37 5.80 -4.82 -2.55
C ALA A 37 6.60 -4.65 -1.25
N LEU A 38 7.20 -3.47 -1.02
CA LEU A 38 7.91 -3.13 0.22
C LEU A 38 6.98 -3.16 1.44
N ALA A 39 5.80 -2.57 1.32
CA ALA A 39 4.80 -2.61 2.39
C ALA A 39 4.38 -4.06 2.69
N THR A 40 4.23 -4.89 1.66
CA THR A 40 3.89 -6.31 1.81
C THR A 40 5.00 -7.10 2.49
N SER A 41 6.27 -6.86 2.15
CA SER A 41 7.40 -7.51 2.83
C SER A 41 7.52 -7.07 4.30
N ALA A 42 7.09 -5.84 4.62
CA ALA A 42 6.95 -5.35 5.99
C ALA A 42 5.69 -5.84 6.72
N GLY A 43 4.86 -6.68 6.08
CA GLY A 43 3.68 -7.30 6.69
C GLY A 43 2.36 -6.54 6.48
N HIS A 44 2.34 -5.45 5.70
CA HIS A 44 1.11 -4.74 5.36
C HIS A 44 0.33 -5.46 4.25
N VAL A 45 -0.98 -5.50 4.40
CA VAL A 45 -1.89 -6.15 3.42
C VAL A 45 -2.20 -5.21 2.24
N CYS A 46 -2.21 -3.91 2.50
CA CYS A 46 -2.52 -2.86 1.54
C CYS A 46 -1.75 -1.57 1.84
N ILE A 47 -1.78 -0.66 0.87
CA ILE A 47 -1.26 0.70 1.03
C ILE A 47 -2.34 1.73 0.64
N PRO A 48 -2.60 2.77 1.45
CA PRO A 48 -3.49 3.86 1.04
C PRO A 48 -2.86 4.70 -0.07
N LEU A 49 -3.66 5.21 -1.02
CA LEU A 49 -3.17 6.06 -2.11
C LEU A 49 -2.51 7.34 -1.60
N ALA A 50 -3.00 7.88 -0.48
CA ALA A 50 -2.40 9.02 0.21
C ALA A 50 -0.92 8.78 0.53
N ALA A 51 -0.57 7.57 0.98
CA ALA A 51 0.82 7.25 1.28
C ALA A 51 1.69 7.25 0.02
N LEU A 52 1.15 7.03 -1.19
CA LEU A 52 1.91 7.06 -2.46
C LEU A 52 2.48 8.44 -2.82
N ASN A 53 2.07 9.50 -2.11
CA ASN A 53 2.50 10.87 -2.34
C ASN A 53 3.87 11.23 -1.75
N GLU A 54 4.37 10.42 -0.81
CA GLU A 54 5.63 10.74 -0.14
C GLU A 54 6.82 10.45 -1.06
N GLY A 55 7.20 11.50 -1.79
CA GLY A 55 8.57 11.78 -2.21
C GLY A 55 9.22 10.70 -3.07
N GLY A 56 9.11 10.88 -4.39
CA GLY A 56 10.20 10.49 -5.28
C GLY A 56 11.44 11.34 -5.01
N ALA A 57 12.12 11.11 -3.88
CA ALA A 57 13.47 11.56 -3.58
C ALA A 57 13.89 10.89 -2.26
N ALA A 58 14.93 10.06 -2.32
CA ALA A 58 15.87 9.97 -1.21
C ALA A 58 16.50 11.37 -1.06
N GLY A 59 15.81 12.27 -0.37
CA GLY A 59 16.27 13.59 0.01
C GLY A 59 16.46 13.59 1.52
N GLU A 60 17.71 13.79 1.94
CA GLU A 60 18.18 14.00 3.31
C GLU A 60 17.08 14.27 4.36
N ILE A 61 16.86 13.30 5.24
CA ILE A 61 16.44 13.62 6.61
C ILE A 61 17.68 14.15 7.32
N THR A 62 18.06 15.40 7.08
CA THR A 62 18.86 16.16 8.05
C THR A 62 17.94 16.54 9.19
N ARG A 63 17.66 15.57 10.07
CA ARG A 63 17.16 15.89 11.40
C ARG A 63 18.33 16.52 12.15
N GLU A 64 18.37 17.84 12.26
CA GLU A 64 19.21 18.50 13.25
C GLU A 64 18.91 17.88 14.62
N VAL A 65 19.86 17.13 15.14
CA VAL A 65 19.83 16.68 16.53
C VAL A 65 20.32 17.86 17.36
N PRO A 66 19.53 18.39 18.31
CA PRO A 66 20.02 19.41 19.23
C PRO A 66 21.25 18.86 19.95
N ALA A 67 22.35 19.63 19.96
CA ALA A 67 23.68 19.25 20.45
C ALA A 67 23.75 18.80 21.93
N ALA A 68 22.62 18.71 22.63
CA ALA A 68 22.54 18.30 24.04
C ALA A 68 22.48 16.78 24.25
N PHE A 69 22.19 15.97 23.23
CA PHE A 69 22.07 14.51 23.35
C PHE A 69 23.29 13.72 22.84
N ALA A 70 24.35 14.40 22.40
CA ALA A 70 25.54 13.76 21.79
C ALA A 70 26.64 13.38 22.79
N ALA A 71 26.48 13.68 24.08
CA ALA A 71 27.47 13.36 25.11
C ALA A 71 26.98 12.16 25.93
N ASP A 72 27.31 10.95 25.47
CA ASP A 72 27.52 9.72 26.26
C ASP A 72 27.04 8.46 25.51
N MET A 73 27.74 8.08 24.43
CA MET A 73 27.84 6.68 24.02
C MET A 73 29.19 6.43 23.36
N ASP A 74 30.17 6.05 24.17
CA ASP A 74 31.48 5.53 23.75
C ASP A 74 31.38 3.99 23.75
N GLY A 75 31.69 3.33 22.63
CA GLY A 75 31.86 1.86 22.60
C GLY A 75 31.25 1.10 21.42
N ASP A 76 32.02 1.03 20.33
CA ASP A 76 32.23 -0.09 19.41
C ASP A 76 31.23 -1.27 19.41
N LEU A 77 30.38 -1.32 18.39
CA LEU A 77 29.83 -2.52 17.73
C LEU A 77 29.08 -2.05 16.46
N ALA A 78 29.76 -2.05 15.32
CA ALA A 78 29.12 -1.78 14.02
C ALA A 78 28.51 -3.07 13.45
N PRO A 79 27.20 -3.12 13.10
CA PRO A 79 26.72 -4.02 12.07
C PRO A 79 26.81 -3.33 10.71
N ALA A 80 27.41 -4.05 9.76
CA ALA A 80 27.59 -3.65 8.38
C ALA A 80 26.39 -4.10 7.54
N ASP A 81 25.30 -3.33 7.58
CA ASP A 81 24.15 -3.52 6.70
C ASP A 81 23.26 -2.27 6.75
N GLY A 82 23.56 -1.35 5.81
CA GLY A 82 22.85 -0.10 5.65
C GLY A 82 21.50 -0.27 4.96
N GLN A 83 20.46 -0.47 5.76
CA GLN A 83 19.11 0.00 5.43
C GLN A 83 18.36 0.23 6.75
N SER A 84 17.88 1.46 6.95
CA SER A 84 16.98 1.77 8.06
C SER A 84 15.70 0.96 7.90
N ASP A 85 15.60 -0.16 8.62
CA ASP A 85 14.44 -1.06 8.65
C ASP A 85 13.27 -0.49 9.48
N ALA A 86 13.37 0.77 9.90
CA ALA A 86 12.40 1.40 10.78
C ALA A 86 12.18 2.86 10.40
N ASP A 87 11.24 3.08 9.47
CA ASP A 87 10.26 4.14 9.71
C ASP A 87 8.85 3.85 9.20
N TRP A 88 8.49 2.58 9.01
CA TRP A 88 7.11 2.17 8.66
C TRP A 88 6.11 2.42 9.79
N THR A 89 6.59 2.64 11.02
CA THR A 89 5.80 3.05 12.19
C THR A 89 5.40 4.52 12.20
N LEU A 90 6.08 5.40 11.44
CA LEU A 90 5.77 6.84 11.38
C LEU A 90 5.03 7.25 10.09
N LEU A 91 4.83 6.37 9.11
CA LEU A 91 3.90 6.68 8.03
C LEU A 91 2.49 6.90 8.61
N PRO A 92 1.69 7.84 8.10
CA PRO A 92 0.32 8.05 8.57
C PRO A 92 -0.58 6.91 8.06
N TRP A 93 -0.46 5.71 8.64
CA TRP A 93 -1.36 4.58 8.41
C TRP A 93 -2.76 4.81 9.00
N ALA A 94 -2.97 5.97 9.64
CA ALA A 94 -4.27 6.49 10.04
C ALA A 94 -4.31 8.02 9.86
N GLY A 95 -5.07 8.50 8.87
CA GLY A 95 -5.84 9.73 9.05
C GLY A 95 -5.28 11.04 8.53
N GLU A 96 -4.07 11.12 7.97
CA GLU A 96 -3.72 12.30 7.18
C GLU A 96 -4.28 12.16 5.77
N ALA A 97 -5.44 12.77 5.55
CA ALA A 97 -6.03 12.89 4.24
C ALA A 97 -5.05 13.68 3.35
N SER A 98 -4.34 12.97 2.46
CA SER A 98 -3.83 13.62 1.25
C SER A 98 -4.97 14.39 0.60
N ALA A 99 -4.67 15.52 -0.02
CA ALA A 99 -5.68 16.33 -0.71
C ALA A 99 -6.56 15.41 -1.58
N PRO A 100 -7.90 15.40 -1.43
CA PRO A 100 -8.78 14.43 -2.08
C PRO A 100 -8.54 14.31 -3.60
N GLN A 101 -8.32 15.46 -4.24
CA GLN A 101 -7.96 15.59 -5.66
C GLN A 101 -6.72 14.79 -6.08
N PHE A 102 -5.73 14.63 -5.20
CA PHE A 102 -4.53 13.86 -5.49
C PHE A 102 -4.82 12.36 -5.47
N ALA A 103 -5.59 11.89 -4.49
CA ALA A 103 -6.02 10.49 -4.44
C ALA A 103 -6.89 10.14 -5.66
N ASP A 104 -7.79 11.03 -6.06
CA ASP A 104 -8.61 10.87 -7.27
C ASP A 104 -7.75 10.78 -8.55
N GLU A 105 -6.73 11.63 -8.67
CA GLU A 105 -5.82 11.59 -9.82
C GLU A 105 -5.00 10.30 -9.86
N LEU A 106 -4.47 9.86 -8.71
CA LEU A 106 -3.77 8.58 -8.60
C LEU A 106 -4.68 7.41 -8.96
N ARG A 107 -5.90 7.38 -8.40
CA ARG A 107 -6.92 6.39 -8.70
C ARG A 107 -7.17 6.33 -10.21
N HIS A 108 -7.43 7.47 -10.83
CA HIS A 108 -7.68 7.54 -12.27
C HIS A 108 -6.51 6.99 -13.08
N ARG A 109 -5.27 7.39 -12.76
CA ARG A 109 -4.06 6.94 -13.46
C ARG A 109 -3.80 5.44 -13.26
N LEU A 110 -4.01 4.92 -12.06
CA LEU A 110 -3.85 3.50 -11.73
C LEU A 110 -4.87 2.64 -12.48
N LEU A 111 -6.15 3.03 -12.50
CA LEU A 111 -7.18 2.32 -13.26
C LEU A 111 -6.91 2.37 -14.77
N ALA A 112 -6.48 3.53 -15.29
CA ALA A 112 -6.12 3.69 -16.70
C ALA A 112 -4.89 2.83 -17.13
N SER A 113 -4.15 2.25 -16.18
CA SER A 113 -3.10 1.27 -16.51
C SER A 113 -3.64 -0.07 -17.02
N GLY A 114 -4.90 -0.39 -16.71
CA GLY A 114 -5.50 -1.70 -17.00
C GLY A 114 -4.92 -2.86 -16.16
N VAL A 115 -3.94 -2.61 -15.30
CA VAL A 115 -3.38 -3.61 -14.36
C VAL A 115 -4.14 -3.59 -13.03
N VAL A 116 -4.76 -2.47 -12.70
CA VAL A 116 -5.55 -2.27 -11.49
C VAL A 116 -7.03 -2.31 -11.82
N VAL A 117 -7.81 -2.99 -10.99
CA VAL A 117 -9.27 -3.04 -11.10
C VAL A 117 -9.94 -2.52 -9.83
N GLU A 118 -11.14 -1.97 -9.97
CA GLU A 118 -11.98 -1.62 -8.83
C GLU A 118 -12.44 -2.87 -8.06
N ALA A 119 -12.51 -2.75 -6.73
CA ALA A 119 -12.95 -3.82 -5.85
C ALA A 119 -14.33 -4.37 -6.22
N ALA A 120 -15.28 -3.48 -6.58
CA ALA A 120 -16.62 -3.90 -7.00
C ALA A 120 -16.57 -4.83 -8.24
N GLN A 121 -15.68 -4.54 -9.19
CA GLN A 121 -15.50 -5.36 -10.39
C GLN A 121 -14.73 -6.66 -10.08
N ALA A 122 -13.70 -6.60 -9.24
CA ALA A 122 -12.97 -7.79 -8.76
C ALA A 122 -13.87 -8.78 -8.02
N ILE A 123 -14.88 -8.25 -7.31
CA ILE A 123 -15.89 -9.01 -6.58
C ILE A 123 -16.87 -9.71 -7.52
N ALA A 124 -17.30 -9.03 -8.59
CA ALA A 124 -18.38 -9.49 -9.46
C ALA A 124 -17.94 -10.56 -10.47
N GLY A 125 -16.64 -10.68 -10.77
CA GLY A 125 -16.15 -11.61 -11.80
C GLY A 125 -14.77 -12.18 -11.54
N ALA A 126 -14.41 -13.17 -12.37
CA ALA A 126 -13.05 -13.69 -12.44
C ALA A 126 -12.14 -12.66 -13.13
N SER A 127 -11.66 -11.69 -12.35
CA SER A 127 -10.69 -10.71 -12.84
C SER A 127 -9.28 -11.29 -12.79
N ALA A 128 -8.55 -11.23 -13.90
CA ALA A 128 -7.14 -11.59 -13.96
C ALA A 128 -6.20 -10.48 -13.45
N HIS A 129 -6.76 -9.33 -13.04
CA HIS A 129 -5.97 -8.18 -12.63
C HIS A 129 -5.20 -8.48 -11.33
N PRO A 130 -3.87 -8.23 -11.29
CA PRO A 130 -3.04 -8.54 -10.13
C PRO A 130 -3.26 -7.55 -8.98
N LEU A 131 -3.78 -6.35 -9.26
CA LEU A 131 -3.99 -5.29 -8.28
C LEU A 131 -5.46 -4.91 -8.16
N VAL A 132 -5.90 -4.62 -6.94
CA VAL A 132 -7.26 -4.18 -6.62
C VAL A 132 -7.22 -2.87 -5.86
N LEU A 133 -8.05 -1.92 -6.26
CA LEU A 133 -8.29 -0.67 -5.54
C LEU A 133 -9.67 -0.72 -4.89
N ASP A 134 -9.77 -0.49 -3.58
CA ASP A 134 -11.06 -0.46 -2.88
C ASP A 134 -11.71 0.93 -2.88
N SER A 135 -12.91 1.05 -2.32
CA SER A 135 -13.64 2.32 -2.22
C SER A 135 -13.06 3.30 -1.19
N SER A 136 -12.07 2.88 -0.41
CA SER A 136 -11.40 3.67 0.64
C SER A 136 -10.00 4.09 0.21
N ASP A 137 -9.72 4.09 -1.10
CA ASP A 137 -8.42 4.42 -1.69
C ASP A 137 -7.27 3.54 -1.17
N ARG A 138 -7.52 2.25 -0.92
CA ARG A 138 -6.47 1.29 -0.55
C ARG A 138 -6.17 0.36 -1.71
N LEU A 139 -4.88 0.25 -2.04
CA LEU A 139 -4.35 -0.60 -3.09
C LEU A 139 -3.88 -1.93 -2.49
N TYR A 140 -4.28 -3.02 -3.13
CA TYR A 140 -4.05 -4.40 -2.69
C TYR A 140 -3.41 -5.23 -3.80
N LEU A 141 -2.64 -6.25 -3.38
CA LEU A 141 -2.49 -7.46 -4.21
C LEU A 141 -3.83 -8.19 -4.24
N ARG A 142 -4.26 -8.67 -5.41
CA ARG A 142 -5.54 -9.37 -5.58
C ARG A 142 -5.72 -10.52 -4.59
N ARG A 143 -4.66 -11.32 -4.39
CA ARG A 143 -4.67 -12.44 -3.43
C ARG A 143 -4.98 -11.97 -2.00
N HIS A 144 -4.40 -10.86 -1.57
CA HIS A 144 -4.59 -10.30 -0.23
C HIS A 144 -5.99 -9.70 -0.06
N PHE A 145 -6.49 -9.00 -1.07
CA PHE A 145 -7.87 -8.52 -1.09
C PHE A 145 -8.88 -9.67 -0.94
N ASP A 146 -8.70 -10.77 -1.68
CA ASP A 146 -9.59 -11.93 -1.59
C ASP A 146 -9.53 -12.59 -0.19
N GLN A 147 -8.34 -12.66 0.41
CA GLN A 147 -8.14 -13.19 1.77
C GLN A 147 -8.81 -12.33 2.83
N GLU A 148 -8.59 -11.01 2.82
CA GLU A 148 -9.21 -10.08 3.77
C GLU A 148 -10.74 -10.15 3.66
N ARG A 149 -11.26 -10.18 2.43
CA ARG A 149 -12.70 -10.30 2.19
C ARG A 149 -13.26 -11.63 2.66
N ALA A 150 -12.55 -12.74 2.43
CA ALA A 150 -12.96 -14.06 2.91
C ALA A 150 -13.01 -14.09 4.44
N LEU A 151 -12.01 -13.50 5.10
CA LEU A 151 -11.96 -13.36 6.56
C LEU A 151 -13.14 -12.50 7.06
N ALA A 152 -13.35 -11.31 6.49
CA ALA A 152 -14.44 -10.42 6.86
C ALA A 152 -15.81 -11.12 6.73
N ARG A 153 -16.03 -11.85 5.64
CA ARG A 153 -17.25 -12.66 5.43
C ARG A 153 -17.42 -13.74 6.49
N ALA A 154 -16.35 -14.47 6.82
CA ALA A 154 -16.38 -15.51 7.84
C ALA A 154 -16.69 -14.93 9.23
N LEU A 155 -16.14 -13.75 9.56
CA LEU A 155 -16.41 -13.05 10.80
C LEU A 155 -17.88 -12.59 10.89
N VAL A 156 -18.40 -11.96 9.84
CA VAL A 156 -19.81 -11.55 9.78
C VAL A 156 -20.75 -12.75 9.90
N ALA A 157 -20.44 -13.88 9.25
CA ALA A 157 -21.27 -15.09 9.33
C ALA A 157 -21.27 -15.74 10.72
N ARG A 158 -20.20 -15.57 11.49
CA ARG A 158 -20.05 -16.11 12.85
C ARG A 158 -20.54 -15.16 13.93
N ALA A 159 -20.69 -13.88 13.63
CA ALA A 159 -21.15 -12.89 14.60
C ALA A 159 -22.56 -13.29 15.08
N PRO A 160 -22.79 -13.39 16.41
CA PRO A 160 -24.11 -13.68 16.93
C PRO A 160 -25.06 -12.59 16.45
N ARG A 161 -26.21 -13.00 15.91
CA ARG A 161 -27.29 -12.07 15.59
C ARG A 161 -27.74 -11.48 16.92
N ALA A 162 -27.66 -10.16 17.08
CA ALA A 162 -28.10 -9.48 18.30
C ALA A 162 -29.46 -10.05 18.72
N ALA A 163 -29.55 -10.54 19.96
CA ALA A 163 -30.79 -11.07 20.50
C ALA A 163 -31.87 -9.99 20.33
N ALA A 164 -33.02 -10.37 19.77
CA ALA A 164 -34.16 -9.47 19.68
C ALA A 164 -34.43 -8.85 21.07
N PRO A 165 -34.72 -7.55 21.16
CA PRO A 165 -34.99 -6.93 22.45
C PRO A 165 -36.10 -7.71 23.14
N VAL A 166 -35.78 -8.25 24.32
CA VAL A 166 -36.77 -8.88 25.20
C VAL A 166 -37.74 -7.76 25.59
N GLN A 167 -38.99 -7.85 25.12
CA GLN A 167 -40.02 -6.91 25.55
C GLN A 167 -40.27 -7.13 27.05
N PRO A 168 -40.21 -6.07 27.88
CA PRO A 168 -40.58 -6.18 29.29
C PRO A 168 -42.09 -6.46 29.44
N PRO A 169 -42.51 -7.07 30.56
CA PRO A 169 -43.89 -7.51 30.81
C PRO A 169 -44.91 -6.37 30.89
#